data_AF-A0A976KWV1-F1
#
_entry.id   AF-A0A976KWV1-F1
#
_cell.length_a   1.000
_cell.length_b   1.000
_cell.length_c   1.000
_cell.angle_alpha   90.00
_cell.angle_beta   90.00
_cell.angle_gamma   90.00
#
_symmetry.space_group_name_H-M   'P 1'
#
loop_
_entity.id
_entity.type
_entity.pdbx_description
1 polymer ?
#
loop_
_entity_poly.entity_id
_entity_poly.type
_entity_poly.pdbx_seq_one_letter_code
_entity_poly.pdbx_strand_id
1 'polypeptide(L)' 'MSDARLRKFRYEYPRFEAHFVESPSPEAVVQFLQRTYPHNFDDVLPTMVEIPAWPAFWKTLDEDGRVRLRHGSE' A
#
# COMPACT_ATOMS: atom_id res chain seq x y z
N MET A 1 -22.21 3.07 14.58
CA MET A 1 -21.62 2.60 13.32
C MET A 1 -20.29 2.01 13.67
N SER A 2 -20.08 0.71 13.44
CA SER A 2 -18.84 0.02 13.80
C SER A 2 -17.66 0.71 13.12
N ASP A 3 -16.71 1.17 13.92
CA ASP A 3 -15.41 1.67 13.49
C ASP A 3 -14.65 0.48 12.86
N ALA A 4 -14.94 0.21 11.59
CA ALA A 4 -14.30 -0.88 10.87
C ALA A 4 -12.85 -0.46 10.63
N ARG A 5 -11.98 -0.89 11.55
CA ARG A 5 -10.54 -0.62 11.50
C ARG A 5 -10.03 -0.92 10.10
N LEU A 6 -9.53 0.11 9.42
CA LEU A 6 -8.97 -0.01 8.08
C LEU A 6 -7.82 -1.02 8.10
N ARG A 7 -7.83 -1.92 7.12
CA ARG A 7 -6.77 -2.90 6.89
C ARG A 7 -5.81 -2.35 5.84
N LYS A 8 -4.57 -2.82 5.87
CA LYS A 8 -3.51 -2.34 4.97
C LYS A 8 -3.18 -3.44 3.99
N PHE A 9 -2.98 -3.08 2.73
CA PHE A 9 -2.65 -4.02 1.66
C PHE A 9 -1.46 -3.51 0.88
N ARG A 10 -0.65 -4.43 0.38
CA ARG A 10 0.41 -4.19 -0.60
C ARG A 10 0.07 -4.92 -1.89
N TYR A 11 0.33 -4.34 -3.04
CA TYR A 11 0.38 -5.03 -4.33
C TYR A 11 1.61 -4.56 -5.11
N GLU A 12 2.00 -5.26 -6.17
CA GLU A 12 3.11 -4.87 -7.04
C GLU A 12 2.65 -4.67 -8.48
N TYR A 13 2.85 -3.47 -9.03
CA TYR A 13 2.68 -3.24 -10.47
C TYR A 13 3.29 -1.89 -10.92
N PRO A 14 4.22 -1.86 -11.89
CA PRO A 14 4.82 -3.00 -12.58
C PRO A 14 5.56 -3.94 -11.62
N ARG A 15 5.94 -5.12 -12.09
CA ARG A 15 6.61 -6.13 -11.26
C ARG A 15 7.78 -5.51 -10.49
N PHE A 16 7.90 -5.80 -9.20
CA PHE A 16 8.89 -5.25 -8.26
C PHE A 16 8.65 -3.80 -7.80
N GLU A 17 7.58 -3.13 -8.26
CA GLU A 17 7.16 -1.82 -7.75
C GLU A 17 6.01 -1.99 -6.74
N ALA A 18 6.33 -1.88 -5.45
CA ALA A 18 5.34 -2.07 -4.39
C ALA A 18 4.47 -0.82 -4.17
N HIS A 19 3.16 -1.01 -4.25
CA HIS A 19 2.14 -0.04 -3.89
C HIS A 19 1.40 -0.49 -2.64
N PHE A 20 0.85 0.46 -1.91
CA PHE A 20 0.27 0.24 -0.60
C PHE A 20 -1.04 1.00 -0.47
N VAL A 21 -2.09 0.37 0.06
CA VAL A 21 -3.44 0.95 0.21
C VAL A 21 -4.07 0.56 1.54
N GLU A 22 -4.88 1.45 2.10
CA GLU A 22 -5.79 1.13 3.20
C GLU A 22 -7.19 0.87 2.66
N SER A 23 -7.85 -0.16 3.17
CA SER A 23 -9.19 -0.54 2.72
C SER A 23 -10.00 -1.21 3.85
N PRO A 24 -11.34 -1.00 3.89
CA PRO A 24 -12.19 -1.69 4.85
C PRO A 24 -12.28 -3.21 4.62
N SER A 25 -12.02 -3.68 3.39
CA SER A 25 -12.04 -5.11 3.06
C SER A 25 -11.14 -5.46 1.86
N PRO A 26 -10.73 -6.73 1.69
CA PRO A 26 -10.00 -7.19 0.51
C PRO A 26 -10.77 -6.99 -0.80
N GLU A 27 -12.09 -7.19 -0.79
CA GLU A 27 -12.95 -7.07 -1.98
C GLU A 27 -12.94 -5.64 -2.54
N ALA A 28 -12.90 -4.63 -1.68
CA ALA A 28 -12.76 -3.24 -2.10
C ALA A 28 -11.41 -2.98 -2.78
N VAL A 29 -10.33 -3.65 -2.35
CA VAL A 29 -9.02 -3.59 -3.04
C VAL A 29 -9.10 -4.30 -4.38
N VAL A 30 -9.74 -5.48 -4.46
CA VAL A 30 -9.94 -6.21 -5.72
C VAL A 30 -10.66 -5.34 -6.75
N GLN A 31 -11.78 -4.72 -6.37
CA GLN A 31 -12.52 -3.83 -7.26
C GLN A 31 -11.70 -2.59 -7.68
N PHE A 32 -10.87 -2.07 -6.77
CA PHE A 32 -9.91 -1.02 -7.11
C PHE A 32 -8.92 -1.51 -8.18
N LEU A 33 -8.29 -2.66 -7.98
CA LEU A 33 -7.33 -3.23 -8.94
C LEU A 33 -7.96 -3.53 -10.30
N GLN A 34 -9.20 -4.04 -10.35
CA GLN A 34 -9.93 -4.29 -11.61
C GLN A 34 -10.14 -3.01 -12.42
N ARG A 35 -10.46 -1.89 -11.76
CA ARG A 35 -10.66 -0.60 -12.43
C ARG A 35 -9.34 0.06 -12.83
N THR A 36 -8.31 -0.06 -12.00
CA THR A 36 -7.01 0.59 -12.21
C THR A 36 -6.17 -0.14 -13.27
N TYR A 37 -6.21 -1.47 -13.27
CA TYR A 37 -5.39 -2.32 -14.14
C TYR A 37 -6.26 -3.30 -14.94
N PRO A 38 -7.24 -2.85 -15.74
CA PRO A 38 -8.21 -3.75 -16.38
C PRO A 38 -7.56 -4.77 -17.34
N HIS A 39 -6.40 -4.45 -17.92
CA HIS A 39 -5.66 -5.34 -18.83
C HIS A 39 -4.58 -6.18 -18.15
N ASN A 40 -4.23 -5.85 -16.90
CA ASN A 40 -3.17 -6.52 -16.14
C ASN A 40 -3.69 -7.09 -14.81
N PHE A 41 -4.99 -7.08 -14.61
CA PHE A 41 -5.61 -7.45 -13.34
C PHE A 41 -5.16 -8.85 -12.89
N ASP A 42 -5.08 -9.80 -13.83
CA ASP A 42 -4.62 -11.16 -13.57
C ASP A 42 -3.13 -11.24 -13.19
N ASP A 43 -2.32 -10.25 -13.60
CA ASP A 43 -0.92 -10.11 -13.19
C ASP A 43 -0.77 -9.43 -11.83
N VAL A 44 -1.62 -8.43 -11.54
CA VAL A 44 -1.54 -7.61 -10.32
C VAL A 44 -2.16 -8.32 -9.12
N LEU A 45 -3.35 -8.91 -9.28
CA LEU A 45 -4.11 -9.51 -8.18
C LEU A 45 -3.28 -10.54 -7.37
N PRO A 46 -2.50 -11.45 -7.99
CA PRO A 46 -1.70 -12.42 -7.24
C PRO A 46 -0.62 -11.80 -6.35
N THR A 47 -0.23 -10.54 -6.61
CA THR A 47 0.76 -9.81 -5.80
C THR A 47 0.15 -9.11 -4.58
N MET A 48 -1.19 -9.04 -4.52
CA MET A 48 -1.93 -8.39 -3.45
C MET A 48 -1.85 -9.22 -2.17
N VAL A 49 -1.37 -8.59 -1.09
CA VAL A 49 -1.27 -9.19 0.24
C VAL A 49 -1.76 -8.20 1.30
N GLU A 50 -2.47 -8.69 2.31
CA GLU A 50 -2.74 -7.89 3.51
C GLU A 50 -1.44 -7.77 4.33
N ILE A 51 -1.15 -6.59 4.85
CA ILE A 51 0.03 -6.32 5.65
C ILE A 51 -0.36 -5.80 7.04
N PRO A 52 0.37 -6.19 8.10
CA PRO A 52 0.03 -5.80 9.47
C PRO A 52 0.34 -4.33 9.79
N ALA A 53 1.23 -3.68 9.04
CA ALA A 53 1.65 -2.29 9.25
C ALA A 53 2.16 -1.64 7.95
N TRP A 54 2.21 -0.29 7.91
CA TRP A 54 2.83 0.44 6.80
C TRP A 54 4.36 0.24 6.82
N PRO A 55 5.02 0.18 5.65
CA PRO A 55 6.47 0.07 5.58
C PRO A 55 7.16 1.27 6.25
N ALA A 56 8.12 1.00 7.13
CA ALA A 56 8.87 2.02 7.85
C ALA A 56 9.83 2.83 6.95
N PHE A 57 10.17 2.31 5.77
CA PHE A 57 11.19 2.86 4.88
C PHE A 57 10.67 3.85 3.83
N TRP A 58 9.53 4.50 4.08
CA TRP A 58 9.14 5.72 3.34
C TRP A 58 10.23 6.81 3.38
N LYS A 59 11.26 6.66 4.25
CA LYS A 59 12.56 7.36 4.26
C LYS A 59 12.50 8.75 3.65
N THR A 60 12.24 9.71 4.52
CA THR A 60 12.48 11.11 4.18
C THR A 60 13.98 11.29 4.07
N LEU A 61 14.49 11.98 3.06
CA LEU A 61 15.91 12.36 2.95
C LEU A 61 16.07 13.86 3.22
N ASP A 62 17.25 14.30 3.64
CA ASP A 62 17.69 15.67 3.83
C ASP A 62 18.41 16.18 2.57
N GLU A 63 18.87 17.44 2.62
CA GLU A 63 19.42 18.15 1.45
C GLU A 63 20.74 17.55 0.96
N ASP A 64 21.38 16.70 1.77
CA ASP A 64 22.58 15.95 1.43
C ASP A 64 22.28 14.50 1.00
N GLY A 65 20.99 14.14 0.85
CA GLY A 65 20.56 12.78 0.50
C GLY A 65 20.58 11.80 1.69
N ARG A 66 20.63 12.29 2.93
CA ARG A 66 20.67 11.47 4.15
C ARG A 66 19.29 11.35 4.76
N VAL A 67 18.95 10.25 5.41
CA VAL A 67 17.57 10.03 5.90
C VAL A 67 17.17 11.02 7.01
N ARG A 68 16.15 11.88 6.76
CA ARG A 68 15.36 12.63 7.75
C ARG A 68 14.50 11.66 8.56
N LEU A 69 14.73 11.61 9.87
CA LEU A 69 13.90 10.86 10.80
C LEU A 69 12.60 11.64 11.06
N ARG A 70 11.45 10.97 10.97
CA ARG A 70 10.17 11.54 11.41
C ARG A 70 10.15 11.48 12.94
N HIS A 71 10.30 12.62 13.63
CA HIS A 71 9.94 12.74 15.03
C HIS A 71 8.40 12.67 15.13
N GLY A 72 7.88 11.70 15.88
CA GLY A 72 6.45 11.65 16.21
C GLY A 72 6.16 12.61 17.36
N SER A 73 5.24 13.53 17.14
CA SER A 73 4.52 14.27 18.18
C SER A 73 3.21 13.53 18.48
N GLU A 74 2.83 13.55 19.76
CA GLU A 74 1.61 13.01 20.42
C GLU A 74 1.53 11.50 20.70
#